data_AF-D8FZI9-F1
#
_entry.id   AF-D8FZI9-F1
#
_cell.length_a   1.000
_cell.length_b   1.000
_cell.length_c   1.000
_cell.angle_alpha   90.00
_cell.angle_beta   90.00
_cell.angle_gamma   90.00
#
_symmetry.space_group_name_H-M   'P 1'
#
loop_
_entity.id
_entity.type
_entity.pdbx_description
1 polymer ?
#
loop_
_entity_poly.entity_id
_entity_poly.type
_entity_poly.pdbx_seq_one_letter_code
_entity_poly.pdbx_strand_id
1 'polypeptide(L)' 'MIRIRDNGRGISDEVKPKIFDHLFTTKDVGKGTGLGLAIARQIVVEKHGGQLMCSSTLGVGTEFVISLPLKN' A
#
# COMPACT_ATOMS: atom_id res chain seq x y z
N MET A 1 -0.71 -4.68 15.65
CA MET A 1 -0.80 -3.60 14.62
C MET A 1 0.61 -3.29 14.16
N ILE A 2 0.84 -3.19 12.85
CA ILE A 2 2.16 -2.91 12.27
C ILE A 2 2.04 -1.61 11.47
N ARG A 3 3.03 -0.71 11.63
CA ARG A 3 3.11 0.57 10.91
C ARG A 3 4.44 0.64 10.18
N ILE A 4 4.40 0.97 8.90
CA ILE A 4 5.57 1.13 8.05
C ILE A 4 5.53 2.56 7.52
N ARG A 5 6.49 3.39 7.92
CA ARG A 5 6.58 4.80 7.54
C ARG A 5 7.88 5.08 6.81
N ASP A 6 7.79 5.89 5.76
CA ASP A 6 8.92 6.49 5.07
C ASP A 6 8.85 8.02 5.11
N ASN A 7 9.97 8.65 4.75
CA ASN A 7 10.16 10.09 4.55
C ASN A 7 10.42 10.41 3.07
N GLY A 8 9.88 9.60 2.16
CA GLY A 8 10.01 9.82 0.72
C GLY A 8 9.08 10.92 0.22
N ARG A 9 8.91 11.00 -1.10
CA ARG A 9 8.10 12.05 -1.74
C ARG A 9 6.59 11.95 -1.52
N GLY A 10 6.10 10.91 -0.85
CA GLY A 10 4.66 10.64 -0.75
C GLY A 10 4.01 10.26 -2.08
N ILE A 11 2.68 10.23 -2.08
CA ILE A 11 1.81 9.80 -3.19
C ILE A 11 0.77 10.90 -3.41
N SER A 12 0.55 11.30 -4.67
CA SER A 12 -0.47 12.30 -5.01
C SER A 12 -1.89 11.75 -4.86
N ASP A 13 -2.86 12.64 -4.65
CA ASP A 13 -4.27 12.25 -4.50
C ASP A 13 -4.85 11.60 -5.77
N GLU A 14 -4.29 11.89 -6.94
CA GLU A 14 -4.68 11.26 -8.20
C GLU A 14 -4.21 9.79 -8.32
N VAL A 15 -3.05 9.49 -7.73
CA VAL A 15 -2.42 8.16 -7.80
C VAL A 15 -2.91 7.27 -6.66
N LYS A 16 -3.14 7.85 -5.48
CA LYS A 16 -3.49 7.13 -4.24
C LYS A 16 -4.64 6.12 -4.39
N PRO A 17 -5.72 6.38 -5.16
CA PRO A 17 -6.81 5.41 -5.36
C PRO A 17 -6.38 4.16 -6.14
N LYS A 18 -5.33 4.25 -6.97
CA LYS A 18 -4.90 3.21 -7.91
C LYS A 18 -3.79 2.31 -7.36
N ILE A 19 -3.19 2.65 -6.21
CA ILE A 19 -1.96 1.99 -5.73
C ILE A 19 -2.15 0.50 -5.40
N PHE A 20 -3.39 0.06 -5.20
CA PHE A 20 -3.73 -1.34 -4.95
C PHE A 20 -4.25 -2.06 -6.20
N ASP A 21 -4.37 -1.35 -7.33
CA ASP A 21 -4.80 -1.95 -8.59
C ASP A 21 -3.72 -2.90 -9.10
N HIS A 22 -4.16 -4.02 -9.66
CA HIS A 22 -3.25 -5.02 -10.20
C HIS A 22 -2.43 -4.43 -11.36
N LEU A 23 -1.12 -4.65 -11.34
CA LEU A 23 -0.15 -4.17 -12.35
C LEU A 23 0.03 -2.65 -12.40
N PHE A 24 -0.65 -1.86 -11.55
CA PHE A 24 -0.45 -0.41 -11.53
C PHE A 24 0.94 -0.05 -10.99
N THR A 25 1.64 0.84 -11.71
CA THR A 25 2.95 1.36 -11.31
C THR A 25 3.18 2.74 -11.88
N THR A 26 3.84 3.63 -11.12
CA THR A 26 4.34 4.92 -11.61
C THR A 26 5.81 4.84 -12.03
N LYS A 27 6.42 3.66 -11.99
CA LYS A 27 7.78 3.43 -12.46
C LYS A 27 7.77 3.22 -13.97
N ASP A 28 8.88 3.56 -14.62
CA ASP A 28 9.06 3.35 -16.04
C ASP A 28 8.92 1.86 -16.44
N VAL A 29 8.68 1.65 -17.73
CA VAL A 29 8.54 0.32 -18.33
C VAL A 29 9.77 -0.54 -17.97
N GLY A 30 9.51 -1.76 -17.48
CA GLY A 30 10.55 -2.70 -17.06
C GLY A 30 11.18 -2.44 -15.69
N LYS A 31 10.77 -1.39 -14.95
CA LYS A 31 11.30 -1.07 -13.61
C LYS A 31 10.41 -1.50 -12.44
N GLY A 32 9.22 -2.01 -12.72
CA GLY A 32 8.31 -2.54 -11.71
C GLY A 32 7.18 -3.33 -12.33
N THR A 33 6.74 -4.36 -11.62
CA THR A 33 5.62 -5.21 -12.04
C THR A 33 4.26 -4.68 -11.59
N GLY A 34 4.22 -3.75 -10.63
CA GLY A 34 2.97 -3.24 -10.04
C GLY A 34 2.21 -4.26 -9.19
N LEU A 35 2.86 -5.37 -8.77
CA LEU A 35 2.17 -6.47 -8.07
C LEU A 35 2.22 -6.38 -6.54
N GLY A 36 3.19 -5.67 -5.97
CA GLY A 36 3.49 -5.76 -4.53
C GLY A 36 2.31 -5.37 -3.63
N LEU A 37 1.69 -4.21 -3.87
CA LEU A 37 0.58 -3.72 -3.04
C LEU A 37 -0.72 -4.49 -3.27
N ALA A 38 -1.00 -4.93 -4.51
CA ALA A 38 -2.14 -5.78 -4.80
C ALA A 38 -2.04 -7.11 -4.03
N ILE A 39 -0.87 -7.77 -4.06
CA ILE A 39 -0.61 -8.99 -3.28
C ILE A 39 -0.72 -8.74 -1.78
N ALA A 40 -0.19 -7.62 -1.27
CA ALA A 40 -0.29 -7.28 0.14
C ALA A 40 -1.76 -7.12 0.59
N ARG A 41 -2.60 -6.46 -0.23
CA ARG A 41 -4.04 -6.33 0.04
C ARG A 41 -4.74 -7.69 0.03
N GLN A 42 -4.47 -8.53 -0.96
CA GLN A 42 -5.00 -9.89 -1.02
C GLN A 42 -4.63 -10.70 0.23
N ILE A 43 -3.36 -10.67 0.65
CA ILE A 43 -2.90 -11.40 1.83
C ILE A 43 -3.55 -10.85 3.10
N VAL A 44 -3.47 -9.54 3.34
CA VAL A 44 -3.91 -8.95 4.62
C VAL A 44 -5.43 -8.95 4.73
N VAL A 45 -6.13 -8.46 3.70
CA VAL A 45 -7.57 -8.24 3.75
C VAL A 45 -8.33 -9.51 3.41
N GLU A 46 -8.08 -10.09 2.24
CA GLU A 46 -8.89 -11.20 1.73
C GLU A 46 -8.57 -12.52 2.45
N LYS A 47 -7.28 -12.84 2.63
CA LYS A 47 -6.86 -14.12 3.23
C LYS A 47 -6.94 -14.11 4.76
N HIS A 48 -6.60 -13.01 5.42
CA HIS A 48 -6.51 -12.95 6.89
C HIS A 48 -7.60 -12.11 7.56
N GLY A 49 -8.53 -11.51 6.80
CA GLY A 49 -9.61 -10.69 7.36
C GLY A 49 -9.13 -9.43 8.08
N GLY A 50 -7.93 -8.95 7.74
CA GLY A 50 -7.32 -7.76 8.31
C GLY A 50 -7.65 -6.47 7.56
N GLN A 51 -6.91 -5.42 7.87
CA GLN A 51 -6.97 -4.14 7.17
C GLN A 51 -5.57 -3.70 6.75
N LEU A 52 -5.48 -3.12 5.55
CA LEU A 52 -4.31 -2.46 5.01
C LEU A 52 -4.70 -1.06 4.59
N MET A 53 -4.18 -0.05 5.30
CA MET A 53 -4.47 1.37 5.05
C MET A 53 -3.20 2.09 4.57
N CYS A 54 -3.38 3.11 3.75
CA CYS A 54 -2.31 3.99 3.29
C CYS A 54 -2.67 5.45 3.60
N SER A 55 -1.82 6.11 4.39
CA SER A 55 -1.83 7.56 4.57
C SER A 55 -0.57 8.13 3.92
N SER A 56 -0.73 9.09 3.03
CA SER A 56 0.39 9.70 2.33
C SER A 56 0.11 11.17 2.11
N THR A 57 1.15 11.99 2.20
CA THR A 57 1.13 13.41 1.88
C THR A 57 2.27 13.69 0.91
N LEU A 58 1.95 14.26 -0.25
CA LEU A 58 2.93 14.60 -1.27
C LEU A 58 3.98 15.56 -0.70
N GLY A 59 5.25 15.26 -0.93
CA GLY A 59 6.40 16.00 -0.40
C GLY A 59 6.79 15.67 1.05
N VAL A 60 6.02 14.85 1.77
CA VAL A 60 6.28 14.54 3.19
C VAL A 60 6.65 13.07 3.43
N GLY A 61 5.89 12.14 2.84
CA GLY A 61 6.13 10.71 3.02
C GLY A 61 4.86 9.87 3.00
N THR A 62 5.01 8.57 3.23
CA THR A 62 3.91 7.61 3.28
C THR A 62 3.96 6.76 4.54
N GLU A 63 2.79 6.40 5.05
CA GLU A 63 2.59 5.43 6.12
C GLU A 63 1.59 4.36 5.67
N PHE A 64 2.02 3.11 5.69
CA PHE A 64 1.15 1.95 5.57
C PHE A 64 0.86 1.36 6.95
N VAL A 65 -0.40 1.03 7.20
CA VAL A 65 -0.87 0.48 8.47
C VAL A 65 -1.53 -0.87 8.20
N ILE A 66 -1.02 -1.91 8.87
CA ILE A 66 -1.54 -3.28 8.80
C ILE A 66 -2.12 -3.66 10.16
N SER A 67 -3.38 -4.09 10.16
CA SER A 67 -4.03 -4.71 11.32
C SER A 67 -4.54 -6.09 10.94
N LEU A 68 -4.37 -7.06 11.83
CA LEU A 68 -4.91 -8.41 11.71
C LEU A 68 -5.79 -8.66 12.94
N PRO A 69 -6.91 -9.39 12.80
CA PRO A 69 -7.71 -9.80 13.94
C PRO A 69 -6.87 -10.65 14.88
N LEU A 70 -6.93 -10.35 16.18
CA LEU A 70 -6.43 -11.28 17.19
C LEU A 70 -7.54 -12.31 17.41
N LYS A 71 -7.23 -13.59 17.17
CA LYS A 71 -8.04 -14.66 17.72
C LYS A 71 -7.61 -14.84 19.19
N ASN A 72 -8.58 -14.81 20.09
CA ASN A 72 -8.40 -15.38 21.43
C ASN A 72 -8.40 -16.91 21.34
#